data_AF-A0A9E0SH69-F1
#
_entry.id   AF-A0A9E0SH69-F1
#
_cell.length_a   1.000
_cell.length_b   1.000
_cell.length_c   1.000
_cell.angle_alpha   90.00
_cell.angle_beta   90.00
_cell.angle_gamma   90.00
#
_symmetry.space_group_name_H-M   'P 1'
#
loop_
_entity.id
_entity.type
_entity.pdbx_description
1 polymer ?
#
loop_
_entity_poly.entity_id
_entity_poly.type
_entity_poly.pdbx_seq_one_letter_code
_entity_poly.pdbx_strand_id
1 'polypeptide(L)'
;MRPRIKPGEYLAIEPSIEAQPGDDVVVIFTDGRKMVKELVFIRQDEVEFHSINDGSRMTVPTRLIQAIHRVGGIYPRGSAFQR
;
A
#
# COMPACT_ATOMS: atom_id res chain seq x y z
N MET A 1 -4.70 10.48 12.62
CA MET A 1 -4.87 11.34 11.42
C MET A 1 -6.24 11.07 10.83
N ARG A 2 -6.74 11.90 9.89
CA ARG A 2 -7.84 11.46 9.01
C ARG A 2 -7.25 10.49 7.99
N PRO A 3 -7.96 9.40 7.63
CA PRO A 3 -7.43 8.40 6.70
C PRO A 3 -7.14 9.04 5.34
N ARG A 4 -5.95 8.76 4.80
CA ARG A 4 -5.50 9.28 3.49
C ARG A 4 -6.35 8.70 2.35
N ILE A 5 -6.81 7.46 2.51
CA ILE A 5 -7.67 6.73 1.57
C ILE A 5 -8.97 6.35 2.28
N LYS A 6 -10.11 6.66 1.65
CA LYS A 6 -11.44 6.44 2.20
C LYS A 6 -12.10 5.19 1.60
N PRO A 7 -13.02 4.54 2.35
CA PRO A 7 -13.80 3.44 1.81
C PRO A 7 -14.52 3.81 0.49
N GLY A 8 -14.35 2.98 -0.53
CA GLY A 8 -14.98 3.14 -1.84
C GLY A 8 -14.21 3.98 -2.86
N GLU A 9 -13.06 4.55 -2.49
CA GLU A 9 -12.11 5.11 -3.46
C GLU A 9 -11.44 4.00 -4.27
N TYR A 10 -11.01 4.35 -5.49
CA TYR A 10 -10.28 3.45 -6.37
C TYR A 10 -8.80 3.79 -6.34
N LEU A 11 -7.94 2.78 -6.40
CA LEU A 11 -6.49 2.94 -6.43
C LEU A 11 -5.96 2.50 -7.80
N ALA A 12 -5.22 3.38 -8.47
CA ALA A 12 -4.38 2.96 -9.59
C ALA A 12 -3.08 2.40 -9.04
N ILE A 13 -2.77 1.16 -9.41
CA ILE A 13 -1.58 0.45 -8.95
C ILE A 13 -0.59 0.37 -10.11
N GLU A 14 0.69 0.58 -9.81
CA GLU A 14 1.79 0.55 -10.78
C GLU A 14 2.75 -0.61 -10.44
N PRO A 15 2.46 -1.87 -10.82
CA PRO A 15 3.29 -3.01 -10.46
C PRO A 15 4.71 -2.98 -11.05
N SER A 16 4.88 -2.27 -12.15
CA SER A 16 6.14 -2.17 -12.89
C SER A 16 7.07 -1.07 -12.38
N ILE A 17 6.63 -0.26 -11.42
CA ILE A 17 7.43 0.80 -10.79
C ILE A 17 7.76 0.34 -9.38
N GLU A 18 9.05 0.31 -9.06
CA GLU A 18 9.52 -0.05 -7.72
C GLU A 18 9.05 0.97 -6.69
N ALA A 19 8.41 0.49 -5.62
CA ALA A 19 7.96 1.34 -4.52
C ALA A 19 9.15 1.84 -3.69
N GLN A 20 9.10 3.12 -3.30
CA GLN A 20 10.12 3.77 -2.50
C GLN A 20 9.59 4.13 -1.11
N PRO A 21 10.46 4.30 -0.10
CA PRO A 21 10.08 4.90 1.19
C PRO A 21 9.27 6.18 1.02
N GLY A 22 8.11 6.25 1.68
CA GLY A 22 7.14 7.34 1.60
C GLY A 22 6.01 7.11 0.60
N ASP A 23 6.12 6.13 -0.31
CA ASP A 23 5.01 5.78 -1.21
C ASP A 23 3.86 5.11 -0.45
N ASP A 24 2.64 5.43 -0.85
CA ASP A 24 1.50 4.57 -0.57
C ASP A 24 1.62 3.30 -1.42
N VAL A 25 1.45 2.14 -0.80
CA VAL A 25 1.63 0.83 -1.43
C VAL A 25 0.46 -0.11 -1.14
N VAL A 26 0.16 -0.96 -2.11
CA VAL A 26 -0.58 -2.21 -1.86
C VAL A 26 0.44 -3.29 -1.54
N VAL A 27 0.37 -3.81 -0.31
CA VAL A 27 1.11 -5.01 0.09
C VAL A 27 0.21 -6.24 -0.07
N ILE A 28 0.71 -7.25 -0.77
CA ILE A 28 0.09 -8.55 -0.94
C ILE A 28 0.89 -9.54 -0.11
N PHE A 29 0.22 -10.22 0.83
CA PHE A 29 0.83 -11.25 1.66
C PHE A 29 0.73 -12.62 0.99
N THR A 30 1.64 -13.50 1.36
CA THR A 30 1.68 -14.92 0.92
C THR A 30 0.43 -15.71 1.28
N ASP A 31 -0.35 -15.27 2.28
CA ASP A 31 -1.64 -15.85 2.67
C ASP A 31 -2.84 -15.27 1.89
N GLY A 32 -2.58 -14.40 0.91
CA GLY A 32 -3.59 -13.78 0.07
C GLY A 32 -4.21 -12.49 0.63
N ARG A 33 -3.90 -12.10 1.87
CA ARG A 33 -4.34 -10.81 2.42
C ARG A 33 -3.71 -9.66 1.63
N LYS A 34 -4.47 -8.57 1.48
CA LYS A 34 -4.02 -7.34 0.83
C LYS A 34 -4.29 -6.17 1.75
N MET A 35 -3.32 -5.28 1.87
CA MET A 35 -3.45 -4.07 2.69
C MET A 35 -2.89 -2.87 1.94
N VAL A 36 -3.40 -1.69 2.30
CA VAL A 36 -2.83 -0.41 1.85
C VAL A 36 -2.06 0.20 3.02
N LYS A 37 -0.83 0.62 2.76
CA LYS A 37 0.12 1.11 3.75
C LYS A 37 0.99 2.20 3.15
N GLU A 38 1.67 2.97 3.99
CA GLU A 38 2.80 3.80 3.56
C GLU A 38 4.08 2.98 3.79
N LEU A 39 4.95 2.87 2.79
CA LEU A 39 6.21 2.14 2.89
C LEU A 39 7.23 2.97 3.66
N VAL A 40 7.87 2.41 4.69
CA VAL A 40 8.90 3.12 5.47
C VAL A 40 10.30 2.71 5.03
N PHE A 41 10.56 1.41 4.96
CA PHE A 41 11.81 0.87 4.44
C PHE A 41 11.66 -0.60 4.06
N ILE A 42 12.54 -1.06 3.17
CA ILE A 42 12.74 -2.47 2.83
C ILE A 42 14.16 -2.85 3.24
N ARG A 43 14.30 -3.94 4.00
CA ARG A 43 15.58 -4.59 4.33
C ARG A 43 15.52 -6.06 3.89
N GLN A 44 16.63 -6.78 4.05
CA GLN A 44 16.71 -8.20 3.67
C GLN A 44 15.63 -9.04 4.37
N ASP A 45 15.50 -8.92 5.69
CA ASP A 45 14.64 -9.81 6.47
C ASP A 45 13.27 -9.22 6.83
N GLU A 46 13.13 -7.89 6.75
CA GLU A 46 11.95 -7.17 7.20
C GLU A 46 11.60 -5.97 6.32
N VAL A 47 10.32 -5.62 6.33
CA VAL A 47 9.76 -4.41 5.73
C VAL A 47 8.95 -3.69 6.80
N GLU A 48 9.14 -2.39 6.94
CA GLU A 48 8.32 -1.56 7.84
C GLU A 48 7.32 -0.72 7.04
N PHE A 49 6.11 -0.67 7.57
CA PHE A 49 4.98 0.06 7.03
C PHE A 49 4.37 0.97 8.10
N HIS A 50 3.84 2.11 7.67
CA HIS A 50 2.88 2.88 8.48
C HIS A 50 1.46 2.62 8.01
N SER A 51 0.54 2.64 8.96
CA SER A 51 -0.89 2.66 8.70
C SER A 51 -1.30 4.01 8.10
N ILE A 52 -1.93 3.99 6.93
CA ILE A 52 -2.50 5.19 6.28
C ILE A 52 -3.64 5.84 7.07
N ASN A 53 -4.15 5.17 8.11
CA ASN A 53 -5.28 5.65 8.91
C ASN A 53 -4.83 6.50 10.08
N ASP A 54 -3.83 6.03 10.82
CA ASP A 54 -3.43 6.56 12.12
C ASP A 54 -1.91 6.71 12.30
N GLY A 55 -1.11 6.28 11.32
CA GLY A 55 0.35 6.34 11.37
C GLY A 55 1.00 5.25 12.24
N SER A 56 0.23 4.28 12.75
CA SER A 56 0.79 3.19 13.54
C SER A 56 1.79 2.35 12.73
N ARG A 57 2.90 1.95 13.34
CA ARG A 57 3.93 1.12 12.69
C ARG A 57 3.54 -0.36 12.63
N MET A 58 3.98 -1.03 11.57
CA MET A 58 3.86 -2.47 11.38
C MET A 58 5.14 -2.97 10.68
N THR A 59 5.89 -3.84 11.37
CA THR A 59 7.07 -4.50 10.81
C THR A 59 6.71 -5.93 10.43
N VAL A 60 7.07 -6.33 9.21
CA VAL A 60 6.68 -7.60 8.62
C VAL A 60 7.91 -8.32 8.08
N PRO A 61 8.12 -9.62 8.38
CA PRO A 61 9.16 -10.41 7.73
C PRO A 61 8.96 -10.46 6.21
N THR A 62 10.02 -10.19 5.44
CA THR A 62 9.97 -10.16 3.96
C THR A 62 9.41 -11.47 3.38
N ARG A 63 9.70 -12.61 4.00
CA ARG A 63 9.18 -13.94 3.61
C ARG A 63 7.66 -14.09 3.63
N LEU A 64 6.94 -13.18 4.31
CA LEU A 64 5.48 -13.19 4.36
C LEU A 64 4.86 -12.33 3.27
N ILE A 65 5.65 -11.54 2.55
CA ILE A 65 5.23 -10.60 1.52
C ILE A 65 5.39 -11.27 0.15
N GLN A 66 4.29 -11.32 -0.61
CA GLN A 66 4.29 -11.78 -1.99
C GLN A 66 4.68 -10.65 -2.95
N ALA A 67 4.15 -9.44 -2.73
CA ALA A 67 4.43 -8.28 -3.56
C ALA A 67 4.17 -6.97 -2.82
N ILE A 68 4.89 -5.92 -3.23
CA ILE A 68 4.64 -4.53 -2.84
C ILE A 68 4.49 -3.75 -4.15
N HIS A 69 3.34 -3.11 -4.36
CA HIS A 69 3.09 -2.32 -5.55
C HIS A 69 2.76 -0.89 -5.17
N ARG A 70 3.37 0.06 -5.87
CA ARG A 70 3.13 1.49 -5.69
C ARG A 70 1.70 1.86 -6.06
N VAL A 71 1.09 2.72 -5.26
CA VAL A 71 -0.17 3.40 -5.59
C VAL A 71 0.20 4.66 -6.38
N GLY A 72 -0.12 4.68 -7.66
CA GLY A 72 0.12 5.83 -8.55
C GLY A 72 -0.96 6.91 -8.46
N GLY A 73 -2.14 6.58 -7.94
CA GLY A 73 -3.24 7.53 -7.78
C GLY A 73 -4.41 7.02 -6.97
N ILE A 74 -5.11 7.96 -6.34
CA ILE A 74 -6.35 7.74 -5.58
C ILE A 74 -7.48 8.48 -6.30
N TYR A 75 -8.54 7.76 -6.62
CA TYR A 75 -9.67 8.28 -7.39
C TYR A 75 -10.94 8.25 -6.55
N PRO A 76 -11.73 9.34 -6.57
CA PRO A 76 -13.02 9.38 -5.89
C PRO A 76 -13.93 8.20 -6.25
N ARG A 77 -14.80 7.85 -5.30
CA ARG A 77 -15.84 6.85 -5.54
C ARG A 77 -16.67 7.23 -6.77
N GLY A 78 -16.71 6.34 -7.75
CA GLY A 78 -17.51 6.46 -8.96
C GLY A 78 -16.81 7.15 -10.12
N SER A 79 -15.58 7.66 -9.94
CA SER A 79 -14.86 8.38 -11.01
C SER A 79 -13.97 7.50 -11.88
N ALA A 80 -13.62 6.28 -11.45
CA ALA A 80 -12.64 5.44 -12.14
C ALA A 80 -13.15 4.82 -13.47
N PHE A 81 -14.47 4.79 -13.70
CA PHE A 81 -15.07 4.06 -14.83
C PHE A 81 -16.19 4.84 -15.55
N GLN A 82 -16.22 6.18 -15.49
CA GLN A 82 -17.17 6.94 -16.31
C GLN A 82 -16.78 6.79 -17.79
N ARG A 83 -17.60 6.02 -18.51
CA ARG A 83 -17.61 5.92 -19.98
C ARG A 83 -18.44 7.05 -20.57
#